data_AF-A0A268EU09-F1
#
_entry.id   AF-A0A268EU09-F1
#
_cell.length_a   1.000
_cell.length_b   1.000
_cell.length_c   1.000
_cell.angle_alpha   90.00
_cell.angle_beta   90.00
_cell.angle_gamma   90.00
#
_symmetry.space_group_name_H-M   'P 1'
#
loop_
_entity.id
_entity.type
_entity.pdbx_description
1 polymer ?
#
loop_
_entity_poly.entity_id
_entity_poly.type
_entity_poly.pdbx_seq_one_letter_code
_entity_poly.pdbx_strand_id
1 'polypeptide(L)'
;MKKRIWALALACGVLLTLLVLPVQQSYSAEGDSSAAAITQSALKDQFHLSHVVKVYVPSTVKGDIPITEEAHQKFVDQTLTQLSSWFGGATAIPGEGAWVDDKGTLIKENVTIVYAFTDKLDKAAIDQVVDYAKQLKDDLAQSAISLEVDGKLYFIE
;
A
#
# COMPACT_ATOMS: atom_id res chain seq x y z
N MET A 1 -10.45 56.97 -39.87
CA MET A 1 -9.29 56.68 -38.99
C MET A 1 -9.77 56.19 -37.63
N LYS A 2 -9.12 55.12 -37.10
CA LYS A 2 -9.13 54.64 -35.70
C LYS A 2 -10.42 54.04 -35.10
N LYS A 3 -10.92 52.90 -35.61
CA LYS A 3 -11.83 52.02 -34.84
C LYS A 3 -11.67 50.52 -35.18
N ARG A 4 -10.44 49.99 -35.24
CA ARG A 4 -10.17 48.55 -35.41
C ARG A 4 -8.81 48.13 -34.85
N ILE A 5 -8.52 48.42 -33.57
CA ILE A 5 -7.24 47.97 -32.96
C ILE A 5 -7.44 47.39 -31.54
N TRP A 6 -8.60 47.57 -30.89
CA TRP A 6 -8.76 47.19 -29.47
C TRP A 6 -9.35 45.79 -29.24
N ALA A 7 -9.73 45.06 -30.28
CA ALA A 7 -10.30 43.71 -30.12
C ALA A 7 -9.25 42.58 -30.20
N LEU A 8 -8.04 42.84 -30.72
CA LEU A 8 -6.98 41.83 -30.79
C LEU A 8 -6.04 41.83 -29.57
N ALA A 9 -5.98 42.93 -28.81
CA ALA A 9 -5.09 43.01 -27.65
C ALA A 9 -5.63 42.25 -26.42
N LEU A 10 -6.95 42.01 -26.34
CA LEU A 10 -7.54 41.28 -25.22
C LEU A 10 -7.48 39.74 -25.39
N ALA A 11 -7.41 39.25 -26.63
CA ALA A 11 -7.41 37.82 -26.92
C ALA A 11 -6.03 37.18 -26.73
N CYS A 12 -4.93 37.91 -26.94
CA CYS A 12 -3.58 37.41 -26.69
C CYS A 12 -3.15 37.53 -25.21
N GLY A 13 -3.75 38.43 -24.44
CA GLY A 13 -3.43 38.60 -23.01
C GLY A 13 -3.96 37.47 -22.12
N VAL A 14 -5.11 36.88 -22.47
CA VAL A 14 -5.73 35.78 -21.70
C VAL A 14 -5.15 34.42 -22.10
N LEU A 15 -4.68 34.27 -23.35
CA LEU A 15 -4.09 33.02 -23.83
C LEU A 15 -2.63 32.82 -23.39
N LEU A 16 -1.91 33.90 -23.03
CA LEU A 16 -0.53 33.81 -22.55
C LEU A 16 -0.42 33.66 -21.02
N THR A 17 -1.49 33.92 -20.26
CA THR A 17 -1.51 33.72 -18.79
C THR A 17 -1.90 32.31 -18.36
N LEU A 18 -2.33 31.45 -19.29
CA LEU A 18 -2.75 30.07 -19.00
C LEU A 18 -1.66 29.01 -19.26
N LEU A 19 -0.47 29.41 -19.73
CA LEU A 19 0.60 28.49 -20.14
C LEU A 19 1.77 28.37 -19.14
N VAL A 20 1.70 29.01 -17.97
CA VAL A 20 2.77 28.92 -16.94
C VAL A 20 2.19 28.78 -15.54
N LEU A 21 1.29 27.81 -15.35
CA LEU A 21 1.19 27.17 -14.04
C LEU A 21 2.10 25.95 -14.10
N PRO A 22 3.31 25.97 -13.49
CA PRO A 22 3.91 24.72 -13.12
C PRO A 22 2.94 24.07 -12.14
N VAL A 23 2.27 23.00 -12.57
CA VAL A 23 1.68 22.02 -11.67
C VAL A 23 2.85 21.36 -10.95
N GLN A 24 3.43 22.09 -10.02
CA GLN A 24 4.22 21.55 -8.94
C GLN A 24 3.24 21.30 -7.81
N GLN A 25 2.47 20.22 -7.93
CA GLN A 25 2.09 19.47 -6.74
C GLN A 25 3.37 18.79 -6.24
N SER A 26 4.25 19.60 -5.64
CA SER A 26 5.21 19.08 -4.69
C SER A 26 4.39 18.54 -3.53
N TYR A 27 4.30 17.22 -3.42
CA TYR A 27 3.99 16.55 -2.17
C TYR A 27 5.12 16.86 -1.18
N SER A 28 5.13 18.08 -0.66
CA SER A 28 5.91 18.44 0.51
C SER A 28 5.15 17.89 1.70
N ALA A 29 5.75 16.92 2.39
CA ALA A 29 5.36 16.49 3.72
C ALA A 29 5.68 17.61 4.74
N GLU A 30 5.03 18.77 4.59
CA GLU A 30 4.97 19.78 5.64
C GLU A 30 3.92 19.32 6.65
N GLY A 31 4.31 19.32 7.92
CA GLY A 31 3.59 18.70 9.03
C GLY A 31 2.07 18.94 8.99
N ASP A 32 1.35 17.84 8.89
CA ASP A 32 -0.09 17.83 8.70
C ASP A 32 -0.82 18.47 9.89
N SER A 33 -1.48 19.61 9.64
CA SER A 33 -2.40 20.25 10.58
C SER A 33 -3.54 19.31 11.04
N SER A 34 -3.77 18.18 10.35
CA SER A 34 -4.68 17.13 10.78
C SER A 34 -4.16 16.35 12.00
N ALA A 35 -2.86 16.11 12.13
CA ALA A 35 -2.28 15.39 13.28
C ALA A 35 -2.45 16.18 14.59
N ALA A 36 -2.37 17.52 14.50
CA ALA A 36 -2.66 18.44 15.61
C ALA A 36 -4.16 18.50 15.99
N ALA A 37 -5.06 18.20 15.05
CA ALA A 37 -6.50 18.11 15.30
C ALA A 37 -6.90 16.76 15.90
N ILE A 38 -6.26 15.65 15.47
CA ILE A 38 -6.47 14.31 16.05
C ILE A 38 -6.06 14.29 17.53
N THR A 39 -5.00 15.02 17.90
CA THR A 39 -4.54 15.17 19.30
C THR A 39 -5.45 16.04 20.18
N GLN A 40 -6.52 16.63 19.63
CA GLN A 40 -7.60 17.31 20.38
C GLN A 40 -8.94 16.57 20.29
N SER A 41 -8.94 15.37 19.70
CA SER A 41 -10.14 14.55 19.54
C SER A 41 -10.38 13.63 20.75
N ALA A 42 -11.49 12.90 20.71
CA ALA A 42 -11.79 11.84 21.68
C ALA A 42 -10.74 10.71 21.71
N LEU A 43 -9.82 10.66 20.74
CA LEU A 43 -8.74 9.68 20.66
C LEU A 43 -7.48 10.08 21.46
N LYS A 44 -7.36 11.34 21.90
CA LYS A 44 -6.14 11.90 22.51
C LYS A 44 -5.57 11.03 23.63
N ASP A 45 -6.43 10.49 24.48
CA ASP A 45 -6.05 9.70 25.66
C ASP A 45 -6.39 8.20 25.48
N GLN A 46 -6.69 7.78 24.26
CA GLN A 46 -6.95 6.38 23.96
C GLN A 46 -5.65 5.64 23.66
N PHE A 47 -5.55 4.42 24.19
CA PHE A 47 -4.48 3.51 23.80
C PHE A 47 -4.58 3.20 22.31
N HIS A 48 -3.45 3.28 21.61
CA HIS A 48 -3.32 2.94 20.21
C HIS A 48 -1.98 2.24 20.00
N LEU A 49 -1.89 1.51 18.89
CA LEU A 49 -0.67 0.88 18.42
C LEU A 49 -0.12 1.72 17.26
N SER A 50 1.18 1.92 17.25
CA SER A 50 1.84 2.93 16.40
C SER A 50 2.22 2.39 15.02
N HIS A 51 2.32 1.07 14.88
CA HIS A 51 2.74 0.42 13.65
C HIS A 51 1.71 -0.55 13.11
N VAL A 52 1.74 -0.74 11.79
CA VAL A 52 0.99 -1.78 11.09
C VAL A 52 1.89 -2.54 10.13
N VAL A 53 1.79 -3.87 10.18
CA VAL A 53 2.45 -4.79 9.26
C VAL A 53 1.38 -5.58 8.52
N LYS A 54 1.48 -5.67 7.20
CA LYS A 54 0.55 -6.44 6.35
C LYS A 54 1.31 -7.39 5.43
N VAL A 55 0.94 -8.65 5.44
CA VAL A 55 1.42 -9.68 4.51
C VAL A 55 0.27 -10.04 3.56
N TYR A 56 0.54 -9.98 2.26
CA TYR A 56 -0.42 -10.32 1.23
C TYR A 56 -0.22 -11.80 0.86
N VAL A 57 -1.17 -12.65 1.23
CA VAL A 57 -1.12 -14.10 1.00
C VAL A 57 -1.80 -14.42 -0.35
N PRO A 58 -1.04 -14.79 -1.39
CA PRO A 58 -1.59 -15.10 -2.72
C PRO A 58 -2.43 -16.37 -2.72
N SER A 59 -3.47 -16.41 -3.56
CA SER A 59 -4.24 -17.63 -3.83
C SER A 59 -3.72 -18.40 -5.05
N THR A 60 -2.47 -18.15 -5.46
CA THR A 60 -1.83 -18.77 -6.61
C THR A 60 -0.47 -19.36 -6.24
N VAL A 61 -0.01 -20.31 -7.06
CA VAL A 61 1.35 -20.83 -7.06
C VAL A 61 2.00 -20.61 -8.43
N LYS A 62 3.32 -20.52 -8.47
CA LYS A 62 4.08 -20.27 -9.71
C LYS A 62 3.59 -19.03 -10.47
N GLY A 63 3.17 -18.00 -9.74
CA GLY A 63 2.74 -16.70 -10.28
C GLY A 63 1.24 -16.60 -10.61
N ASP A 64 0.65 -17.59 -11.28
CA ASP A 64 -0.71 -17.46 -11.81
C ASP A 64 -1.57 -18.73 -11.74
N ILE A 65 -1.07 -19.83 -11.17
CA ILE A 65 -1.81 -21.10 -11.09
C ILE A 65 -2.64 -21.10 -9.80
N PRO A 66 -3.99 -21.07 -9.85
CA PRO A 66 -4.80 -21.03 -8.64
C PRO A 66 -4.62 -22.29 -7.78
N ILE A 67 -4.61 -22.11 -6.45
CA ILE A 67 -4.72 -23.22 -5.49
C ILE A 67 -6.16 -23.37 -5.00
N THR A 68 -6.48 -24.49 -4.33
CA THR A 68 -7.81 -24.65 -3.73
C THR A 68 -7.99 -23.72 -2.54
N GLU A 69 -9.23 -23.36 -2.23
CA GLU A 69 -9.56 -22.52 -1.07
C GLU A 69 -9.04 -23.13 0.23
N GLU A 70 -9.11 -24.46 0.39
CA GLU A 70 -8.60 -25.14 1.59
C GLU A 70 -7.07 -25.08 1.68
N ALA A 71 -6.37 -25.05 0.53
CA ALA A 71 -4.92 -24.88 0.50
C ALA A 71 -4.54 -23.44 0.82
N HIS A 72 -5.24 -22.45 0.24
CA HIS A 72 -5.03 -21.03 0.52
C HIS A 72 -5.29 -20.70 1.99
N GLN A 73 -6.39 -21.21 2.55
CA GLN A 73 -6.75 -20.98 3.94
C GLN A 73 -5.66 -21.48 4.92
N LYS A 74 -4.92 -22.54 4.59
CA LYS A 74 -3.79 -22.99 5.42
C LYS A 74 -2.70 -21.93 5.53
N PHE A 75 -2.35 -21.28 4.41
CA PHE A 75 -1.35 -20.20 4.41
C PHE A 75 -1.85 -18.95 5.12
N VAL A 76 -3.15 -18.65 4.98
CA VAL A 76 -3.81 -17.57 5.73
C VAL A 76 -3.76 -17.84 7.22
N ASP A 77 -4.14 -19.03 7.67
CA ASP A 77 -4.14 -19.44 9.08
C ASP A 77 -2.72 -19.44 9.66
N GLN A 78 -1.74 -19.89 8.88
CA GLN A 78 -0.33 -19.80 9.25
C GLN A 78 0.11 -18.35 9.43
N THR A 79 -0.23 -17.47 8.50
CA THR A 79 0.12 -16.03 8.58
C THR A 79 -0.55 -15.37 9.79
N LEU A 80 -1.85 -15.64 10.00
CA LEU A 80 -2.59 -15.18 11.17
C LEU A 80 -1.93 -15.65 12.47
N THR A 81 -1.53 -16.92 12.53
CA THR A 81 -0.87 -17.51 13.70
C THR A 81 0.47 -16.83 13.98
N GLN A 82 1.31 -16.64 12.97
CA GLN A 82 2.63 -16.02 13.13
C GLN A 82 2.52 -14.57 13.57
N LEU A 83 1.74 -13.75 12.84
CA LEU A 83 1.57 -12.35 13.20
C LEU A 83 0.90 -12.19 14.58
N SER A 84 -0.08 -13.03 14.92
CA SER A 84 -0.68 -13.00 16.26
C SER A 84 0.31 -13.39 17.35
N SER A 85 1.21 -14.35 17.08
CA SER A 85 2.24 -14.77 18.03
C SER A 85 3.24 -13.65 18.33
N TRP A 86 3.65 -12.88 17.30
CA TRP A 86 4.61 -11.79 17.46
C TRP A 86 3.99 -10.50 18.00
N PHE A 87 2.76 -10.19 17.59
CA PHE A 87 2.17 -8.86 17.78
C PHE A 87 0.90 -8.84 18.65
N GLY A 88 0.44 -10.00 19.12
CA GLY A 88 -0.70 -10.12 20.05
C GLY A 88 -2.08 -10.21 19.37
N GLY A 89 -2.13 -10.14 18.05
CA GLY A 89 -3.34 -10.38 17.25
C GLY A 89 -3.13 -10.02 15.79
N ALA A 90 -3.94 -10.61 14.92
CA ALA A 90 -3.94 -10.32 13.49
C ALA A 90 -5.37 -10.41 12.93
N THR A 91 -5.61 -9.76 11.80
CA THR A 91 -6.88 -9.80 11.07
C THR A 91 -6.60 -10.11 9.61
N ALA A 92 -7.46 -10.93 9.00
CA ALA A 92 -7.40 -11.26 7.59
C ALA A 92 -8.59 -10.61 6.86
N ILE A 93 -8.32 -9.98 5.71
CA ILE A 93 -9.35 -9.43 4.82
C ILE A 93 -9.10 -9.91 3.38
N PRO A 94 -10.16 -10.22 2.62
CA PRO A 94 -10.02 -10.56 1.21
C PRO A 94 -9.65 -9.32 0.38
N GLY A 95 -8.93 -9.52 -0.72
CA GLY A 95 -8.59 -8.50 -1.71
C GLY A 95 -8.39 -9.08 -3.11
N GLU A 96 -8.30 -8.20 -4.11
CA GLU A 96 -7.91 -8.53 -5.49
C GLU A 96 -6.55 -7.88 -5.77
N GLY A 97 -5.53 -8.71 -6.01
CA GLY A 97 -4.23 -8.27 -6.50
C GLY A 97 -4.23 -8.22 -8.02
N ALA A 98 -3.49 -7.28 -8.61
CA ALA A 98 -3.32 -7.23 -10.04
C ALA A 98 -1.97 -6.61 -10.45
N TRP A 99 -1.37 -7.14 -11.51
CA TRP A 99 -0.17 -6.58 -12.14
C TRP A 99 -0.24 -6.79 -13.65
N VAL A 100 0.69 -6.15 -14.37
CA VAL A 100 0.81 -6.30 -15.82
C VAL A 100 2.07 -7.12 -16.11
N ASP A 101 1.93 -8.20 -16.88
CA ASP A 101 3.07 -9.02 -17.29
C ASP A 101 3.91 -8.34 -18.38
N ASP A 102 5.05 -8.93 -18.74
CA ASP A 102 5.95 -8.40 -19.80
C ASP A 102 5.28 -8.29 -21.18
N LYS A 103 4.12 -8.94 -21.38
CA LYS A 103 3.35 -8.93 -22.62
C LYS A 103 2.22 -7.88 -22.59
N GLY A 104 2.07 -7.13 -21.50
CA GLY A 104 1.02 -6.14 -21.33
C GLY A 104 -0.33 -6.72 -20.88
N THR A 105 -0.35 -7.96 -20.42
CA THR A 105 -1.56 -8.65 -19.95
C THR A 105 -1.81 -8.32 -18.49
N LEU A 106 -3.03 -7.87 -18.16
CA LEU A 106 -3.46 -7.71 -16.78
C LEU A 106 -3.69 -9.09 -16.16
N ILE A 107 -2.84 -9.45 -15.22
CA ILE A 107 -3.01 -10.62 -14.37
C ILE A 107 -3.73 -10.17 -13.10
N LYS A 108 -4.72 -10.95 -12.68
CA LYS A 108 -5.49 -10.73 -11.46
C LYS A 108 -5.46 -11.99 -10.63
N GLU A 109 -5.41 -11.82 -9.31
CA GLU A 109 -5.54 -12.92 -8.37
C GLU A 109 -6.30 -12.50 -7.12
N ASN A 110 -6.92 -13.47 -6.46
CA ASN A 110 -7.42 -13.26 -5.11
C ASN A 110 -6.24 -13.27 -4.15
N VAL A 111 -6.25 -12.33 -3.22
CA VAL A 111 -5.27 -12.27 -2.13
C VAL A 111 -6.01 -12.18 -0.81
N THR A 112 -5.40 -12.69 0.25
CA THR A 112 -5.84 -12.40 1.61
C THR A 112 -4.78 -11.53 2.28
N ILE A 113 -5.15 -10.31 2.64
CA ILE A 113 -4.27 -9.39 3.35
C ILE A 113 -4.40 -9.70 4.83
N VAL A 114 -3.32 -10.21 5.42
CA VAL A 114 -3.25 -10.46 6.86
C VAL A 114 -2.41 -9.37 7.49
N TYR A 115 -2.99 -8.65 8.44
CA TYR A 115 -2.31 -7.54 9.09
C TYR A 115 -2.39 -7.60 10.61
N ALA A 116 -1.39 -7.00 11.24
CA ALA A 116 -1.32 -6.84 12.69
C ALA A 116 -0.88 -5.41 13.02
N PHE A 117 -1.50 -4.84 14.04
CA PHE A 117 -1.05 -3.61 14.67
C PHE A 117 -0.12 -3.94 15.83
N THR A 118 0.91 -3.12 16.07
CA THR A 118 1.88 -3.37 17.16
C THR A 118 2.61 -2.09 17.56
N ASP A 119 3.12 -2.04 18.80
CA ASP A 119 4.13 -1.06 19.26
C ASP A 119 5.53 -1.68 19.34
N LYS A 120 5.66 -2.98 19.04
CA LYS A 120 6.90 -3.77 19.19
C LYS A 120 7.47 -4.13 17.82
N LEU A 121 7.72 -3.12 16.98
CA LEU A 121 8.28 -3.30 15.64
C LEU A 121 9.75 -2.87 15.58
N ASP A 122 10.60 -3.58 16.30
CA ASP A 122 12.04 -3.38 16.22
C ASP A 122 12.66 -4.09 14.99
N LYS A 123 13.97 -3.94 14.81
CA LYS A 123 14.70 -4.56 13.70
C LYS A 123 14.52 -6.10 13.69
N ALA A 124 14.55 -6.74 14.85
CA ALA A 124 14.47 -8.20 14.93
C ALA A 124 13.06 -8.69 14.54
N ALA A 125 12.01 -7.98 14.96
CA ALA A 125 10.64 -8.25 14.55
C ALA A 125 10.47 -8.09 13.02
N ILE A 126 11.05 -7.05 12.42
CA ILE A 126 11.05 -6.88 10.97
C ILE A 126 11.80 -8.01 10.27
N ASP A 127 12.99 -8.38 10.74
CA ASP A 127 13.77 -9.48 10.17
C ASP A 127 12.96 -10.80 10.21
N GLN A 128 12.23 -11.08 11.30
CA GLN A 128 11.35 -12.25 11.42
C GLN A 128 10.20 -12.24 10.41
N VAL A 129 9.55 -11.09 10.20
CA VAL A 129 8.48 -10.95 9.22
C VAL A 129 9.01 -11.15 7.80
N VAL A 130 10.19 -10.60 7.49
CA VAL A 130 10.84 -10.76 6.18
C VAL A 130 11.22 -12.22 5.94
N ASP A 131 11.80 -12.90 6.93
CA ASP A 131 12.15 -14.32 6.80
C ASP A 131 10.92 -15.19 6.60
N TYR A 132 9.81 -14.88 7.26
CA TYR A 132 8.54 -15.55 7.02
C TYR A 132 7.97 -15.27 5.62
N ALA A 133 8.03 -14.02 5.15
CA ALA A 133 7.60 -13.68 3.79
C ALA A 133 8.43 -14.43 2.72
N LYS A 134 9.74 -14.62 2.94
CA LYS A 134 10.59 -15.47 2.09
C LYS A 134 10.17 -16.93 2.12
N GLN A 135 9.86 -17.48 3.30
CA GLN A 135 9.35 -18.84 3.40
C GLN A 135 8.02 -19.00 2.64
N LEU A 136 7.09 -18.07 2.82
CA LEU A 136 5.80 -18.08 2.13
C LEU A 136 5.98 -17.97 0.61
N LYS A 137 6.93 -17.13 0.15
CA LYS A 137 7.32 -17.02 -1.25
C LYS A 137 7.77 -18.37 -1.81
N ASP A 138 8.67 -19.06 -1.10
CA ASP A 138 9.21 -20.35 -1.53
C ASP A 138 8.12 -21.44 -1.51
N ASP A 139 7.28 -21.46 -0.48
CA ASP A 139 6.17 -22.42 -0.34
C ASP A 139 5.13 -22.29 -1.47
N LEU A 140 4.88 -21.06 -1.92
CA LEU A 140 3.96 -20.76 -3.02
C LEU A 140 4.67 -20.67 -4.39
N ALA A 141 5.98 -20.84 -4.45
CA ALA A 141 6.80 -20.65 -5.64
C ALA A 141 6.53 -19.30 -6.36
N GLN A 142 6.40 -18.23 -5.58
CA GLN A 142 6.20 -16.87 -6.07
C GLN A 142 7.53 -16.20 -6.41
N SER A 143 7.52 -15.20 -7.28
CA SER A 143 8.71 -14.36 -7.52
C SER A 143 8.95 -13.39 -6.37
N ALA A 144 7.88 -12.91 -5.72
CA ALA A 144 7.94 -12.09 -4.53
C ALA A 144 6.67 -12.20 -3.69
N ILE A 145 6.76 -11.84 -2.41
CA ILE A 145 5.61 -11.61 -1.53
C ILE A 145 5.52 -10.12 -1.20
N SER A 146 4.31 -9.57 -1.27
CA SER A 146 4.04 -8.18 -0.87
C SER A 146 3.98 -8.07 0.65
N LEU A 147 4.86 -7.24 1.21
CA LEU A 147 4.92 -6.88 2.62
C LEU A 147 4.74 -5.36 2.76
N GLU A 148 3.71 -4.92 3.46
CA GLU A 148 3.50 -3.49 3.77
C GLU A 148 3.86 -3.21 5.23
N VAL A 149 4.66 -2.18 5.46
CA VAL A 149 4.97 -1.67 6.81
C VAL A 149 4.73 -0.17 6.83
N ASP A 150 3.81 0.28 7.70
CA ASP A 150 3.44 1.69 7.88
C ASP A 150 3.16 2.41 6.55
N GLY A 151 2.40 1.77 5.66
CA GLY A 151 2.00 2.32 4.36
C GLY A 151 3.06 2.22 3.26
N LYS A 152 4.23 1.61 3.54
CA LYS A 152 5.27 1.36 2.54
C LYS A 152 5.23 -0.10 2.10
N LEU A 153 5.01 -0.33 0.81
CA LEU A 153 5.00 -1.65 0.21
C LEU A 153 6.42 -2.07 -0.19
N TYR A 154 6.81 -3.29 0.17
CA TYR A 154 8.07 -3.94 -0.18
C TYR A 154 7.77 -5.25 -0.88
N PHE A 155 8.54 -5.57 -1.92
CA PHE A 155 8.52 -6.86 -2.59
C PHE A 155 9.65 -7.71 -2.02
N ILE A 156 9.30 -8.83 -1.38
CA ILE A 156 10.25 -9.74 -0.77
C ILE A 156 10.58 -10.85 -1.78
N GLU A 157 11.75 -10.74 -2.41
CA GLU A 157 12.31 -11.67 -3.41
C GLU A 157 13.09 -12.84 -2.80
#